data_AF-A0A957TY84-F1
#
_entry.id   AF-A0A957TY84-F1
#
_cell.length_a   1.000
_cell.length_b   1.000
_cell.length_c   1.000
_cell.angle_alpha   90.00
_cell.angle_beta   90.00
_cell.angle_gamma   90.00
#
_symmetry.space_group_name_H-M   'P 1'
#
loop_
_entity.id
_entity.type
_entity.pdbx_description
1 polymer ?
#
loop_
_entity_poly.entity_id
_entity_poly.type
_entity_poly.pdbx_seq_one_letter_code
_entity_poly.pdbx_strand_id
1 'polypeptide(L)' 'MSSVVNDPLTIPLWPDGAPGSESWTQIETESSTATTPRVIRNVTQPTLTAYLPDPAIATGAAAI' A
#
# COMPACT_ATOMS: atom_id res chain seq x y z
N MET A 1 -4.33 19.85 23.10
CA MET A 1 -3.31 19.07 22.38
C MET A 1 -3.95 18.59 21.10
N SER A 2 -3.71 19.28 19.97
CA SER A 2 -4.17 18.80 18.66
C SER A 2 -3.29 17.63 18.24
N SER A 3 -3.88 16.47 18.00
CA SER A 3 -3.21 15.41 17.26
C SER A 3 -2.94 15.91 15.84
N VAL A 4 -1.66 16.05 15.48
CA VAL A 4 -1.29 16.13 14.06
C VAL A 4 -1.64 14.77 13.46
N VAL A 5 -2.69 14.73 12.66
CA VAL A 5 -3.00 13.53 11.85
C VAL A 5 -2.02 13.57 10.69
N ASN A 6 -1.02 12.68 10.71
CA ASN A 6 -0.21 12.43 9.52
C ASN A 6 -1.01 11.53 8.59
N ASP A 7 -1.23 11.98 7.36
CA ASP A 7 -1.81 11.14 6.32
C ASP A 7 -0.87 9.96 6.02
N PRO A 8 -1.41 8.74 5.82
CA PRO A 8 -0.59 7.58 5.51
C PRO A 8 0.22 7.77 4.22
N LEU A 9 1.52 7.45 4.27
CA LEU A 9 2.40 7.59 3.13
C LEU A 9 2.23 6.38 2.20
N THR A 10 1.84 6.62 0.95
CA THR A 10 1.73 5.56 -0.07
C THR A 10 3.01 5.48 -0.89
N ILE A 11 3.65 4.32 -0.89
CA ILE A 11 4.95 4.08 -1.53
C ILE A 11 4.76 3.00 -2.60
N PRO A 12 5.08 3.24 -3.88
CA PRO A 12 5.09 2.18 -4.88
C PRO A 12 6.18 1.16 -4.54
N LEU A 13 5.85 -0.14 -4.56
CA LEU A 13 6.83 -1.19 -4.31
C LEU A 13 7.86 -1.28 -5.44
N TRP A 14 7.40 -1.05 -6.67
CA TRP A 14 8.23 -1.03 -7.87
C TRP A 14 7.92 0.22 -8.71
N PRO A 15 8.91 1.04 -9.06
CA PRO A 15 8.67 2.29 -9.81
C PRO A 15 8.09 2.07 -11.21
N ASP A 16 8.51 1.01 -11.89
CA ASP A 16 8.16 0.73 -13.29
C ASP A 16 7.07 -0.35 -13.43
N GLY A 17 6.30 -0.60 -12.37
CA GLY A 17 5.33 -1.68 -12.28
C GLY A 17 5.92 -2.98 -11.70
N ALA A 18 5.04 -3.92 -11.33
CA ALA A 18 5.48 -5.16 -10.69
C ALA A 18 6.30 -6.03 -11.67
N PRO A 19 7.33 -6.76 -11.17
CA PRO A 19 8.18 -7.60 -12.01
C PRO A 19 7.39 -8.63 -12.81
N GLY A 20 7.62 -8.67 -14.12
CA GLY A 20 6.92 -9.56 -15.06
C GLY A 20 5.53 -9.06 -15.51
N SER A 21 5.08 -7.89 -15.04
CA SER A 21 3.84 -7.24 -15.46
C SER A 21 4.03 -5.76 -15.83
N GLU A 22 5.26 -5.34 -16.13
CA GLU A 22 5.64 -3.94 -16.43
C GLU A 22 4.85 -3.33 -17.59
N SER A 23 4.40 -4.17 -18.54
CA SER A 23 3.61 -3.75 -19.70
C SER A 23 2.13 -4.12 -19.62
N TRP A 24 1.65 -4.63 -18.48
CA TRP A 24 0.28 -5.09 -18.36
C TRP A 24 -0.70 -3.91 -18.23
N THR A 25 -1.83 -4.01 -18.93
CA THR A 25 -2.90 -3.00 -18.90
C THR A 25 -4.14 -3.48 -18.14
N GLN A 26 -4.01 -4.55 -17.36
CA GLN A 26 -5.09 -5.09 -16.55
C GLN A 26 -5.47 -4.06 -15.47
N ILE A 27 -6.77 -3.97 -15.17
CA ILE A 27 -7.28 -3.07 -14.13
C ILE A 27 -7.40 -3.84 -12.82
N GLU A 28 -6.85 -3.28 -11.75
CA GLU A 28 -6.98 -3.81 -10.41
C GLU A 28 -8.47 -3.91 -10.04
N THR A 29 -8.86 -5.08 -9.53
CA THR A 29 -10.25 -5.32 -9.13
C THR A 29 -10.33 -6.02 -7.80
N GLU A 30 -11.31 -5.59 -7.00
CA GLU A 30 -11.65 -6.18 -5.72
C GLU A 30 -12.91 -7.03 -5.84
N SER A 31 -12.90 -8.19 -5.18
CA SER A 31 -14.07 -9.06 -5.08
C SER A 31 -14.09 -9.78 -3.74
N SER A 32 -15.27 -10.24 -3.34
CA SER A 32 -15.49 -11.00 -2.12
C SER A 32 -16.47 -12.15 -2.39
N THR A 33 -16.35 -13.22 -1.63
CA THR A 33 -17.25 -14.38 -1.65
C THR A 33 -17.65 -14.77 -0.23
N ALA A 34 -18.61 -15.68 -0.08
CA ALA A 34 -19.03 -16.18 1.23
C ALA A 34 -17.89 -16.86 2.02
N THR A 35 -16.88 -17.41 1.34
CA THR A 35 -15.74 -18.11 1.95
C THR A 35 -14.44 -17.31 1.90
N THR A 36 -14.38 -16.23 1.11
CA THR A 36 -13.19 -15.39 0.97
C THR A 36 -13.58 -13.92 1.05
N PRO A 37 -13.34 -13.26 2.20
CA PRO A 37 -13.89 -11.94 2.47
C PRO A 37 -13.30 -10.83 1.59
N ARG A 38 -12.09 -11.01 1.06
CA ARG A 38 -11.44 -10.02 0.20
C ARG A 38 -10.39 -10.67 -0.71
N VAL A 39 -10.52 -10.44 -2.01
CA VAL A 39 -9.56 -10.82 -3.04
C VAL A 39 -9.29 -9.62 -3.92
N ILE A 40 -8.02 -9.22 -3.99
CA ILE A 40 -7.52 -8.23 -4.93
C ILE A 40 -6.76 -8.97 -6.02
N ARG A 41 -7.09 -8.69 -7.28
CA ARG A 41 -6.44 -9.29 -8.45
C ARG A 41 -6.04 -8.22 -9.45
N ASN A 42 -5.22 -8.63 -10.42
CA ASN A 42 -4.74 -7.77 -11.51
C ASN A 42 -3.93 -6.56 -11.00
N VAL A 43 -3.19 -6.71 -9.91
CA VAL A 43 -2.37 -5.63 -9.35
C VAL A 43 -1.09 -5.49 -10.19
N THR A 44 -1.03 -4.42 -10.99
CA THR A 44 0.15 -4.08 -11.81
C THR A 44 1.04 -3.02 -11.16
N GLN A 45 0.48 -2.19 -10.28
CA GLN A 45 1.18 -1.12 -9.56
C GLN A 45 0.97 -1.23 -8.03
N PRO A 46 1.56 -2.22 -7.37
CA PRO A 46 1.34 -2.44 -5.95
C PRO A 46 2.03 -1.37 -5.10
N THR A 47 1.39 -1.03 -3.97
CA THR A 47 1.85 0.01 -3.05
C THR A 47 1.92 -0.50 -1.61
N LEU A 48 2.87 0.03 -0.83
CA LEU A 48 2.91 -0.05 0.62
C LEU A 48 2.35 1.24 1.22
N THR A 49 1.35 1.13 2.09
CA THR A 49 0.85 2.26 2.88
C THR A 49 1.54 2.26 4.24
N ALA A 50 2.41 3.23 4.48
CA ALA A 50 3.14 3.39 5.72
C ALA A 50 2.40 4.33 6.68
N TYR A 51 2.18 3.88 7.92
CA TYR A 51 1.67 4.68 9.02
C TYR A 51 2.83 5.11 9.90
N LEU A 52 3.22 6.38 9.79
CA LEU A 52 4.37 6.90 10.51
C LEU A 52 3.95 7.42 11.89
N PRO A 53 4.79 7.23 12.93
CA PRO A 53 4.56 7.89 14.22
C PRO A 53 4.69 9.41 14.09
N ASP A 54 4.28 10.13 15.13
CA ASP A 54 4.56 11.57 15.23
C ASP A 54 6.08 11.81 15.07
N PRO A 55 6.50 12.70 14.15
CA PRO A 55 7.91 13.00 13.93
C PRO A 55 8.68 13.38 15.20
N ALA A 56 8.01 13.97 16.21
CA ALA A 56 8.63 14.36 17.48
C ALA A 56 9.09 13.16 18.32
N ILE A 57 8.53 11.97 18.10
CA ILE A 57 8.87 10.73 18.82
C ILE A 57 9.39 9.63 17.89
N ALA A 58 9.54 9.93 16.59
CA ALA A 58 10.01 8.98 15.61
C ALA A 58 11.46 8.58 15.90
N THR A 59 11.73 7.28 16.01
CA THR A 59 13.08 6.73 16.24
C THR A 59 13.80 6.34 14.95
N GLY A 60 13.10 6.36 13.81
CA GLY A 60 13.59 5.83 12.54
C GLY A 60 13.52 4.30 12.42
N ALA A 61 13.04 3.59 13.44
CA ALA A 61 12.79 2.15 13.37
C ALA A 61 11.46 1.86 12.64
N ALA A 62 11.45 0.84 11.79
CA ALA A 62 10.27 0.35 11.09
C ALA A 62 9.86 -1.04 11.61
N ALA A 63 8.55 -1.28 11.69
CA ALA A 63 7.97 -2.62 11.81
C ALA A 63 7.33 -2.95 10.46
N ILE A 64 7.76 -4.06 9.85
CA ILE A 64 7.42 -4.49 8.48
C ILE A 64 7.04 -5.96 8.48
#